data_AF-A0A4Q2Y7E4-F1
#
_entry.id   AF-A0A4Q2Y7E4-F1
#
_cell.length_a   1.000
_cell.length_b   1.000
_cell.length_c   1.000
_cell.angle_alpha   90.00
_cell.angle_beta   90.00
_cell.angle_gamma   90.00
#
_symmetry.space_group_name_H-M   'P 1'
#
loop_
_entity.id
_entity.type
_entity.pdbx_description
1 polymer ?
#
loop_
_entity_poly.entity_id
_entity_poly.type
_entity_poly.pdbx_seq_one_letter_code
_entity_poly.pdbx_strand_id
1 'polypeptide(L)'
;MQMLNNDAEVDPGSKTETAAKTNAGPEPAGRNLLTDPVWEADTLGWPLPVETHAVSVSLPRWRDVVDYEEGSARVTSAMRAGYPRFFIHPLVEELFGLAEKTLAREGEGCLVFPSRAAARRAAAYAEKRGAERLRLEPFGFGGPEPRPETKPDDGAEAPDTGTVPENGTAAAAGAVSGGGPALTAVCFPEEFRKLVRECWRYCGETLSSRLAERVLAEYRSLEKTNAHAGAGGGGGTLKDIADVL
;
A
#
# COMPACT_ATOMS: atom_id res chain seq x y z
N MET A 1 -8.07 -25.52 1.66
CA MET A 1 -8.58 -24.13 1.67
C MET A 1 -7.70 -23.34 0.71
N GLN A 2 -8.04 -23.32 -0.58
CA GLN A 2 -7.29 -22.52 -1.57
C GLN A 2 -7.63 -21.06 -1.29
N MET A 3 -6.77 -20.38 -0.52
CA MET A 3 -6.95 -18.96 -0.25
C MET A 3 -6.57 -18.19 -1.51
N LEU A 4 -7.54 -17.45 -2.03
CA LEU A 4 -7.50 -16.65 -3.26
C LEU A 4 -6.14 -15.99 -3.47
N ASN A 5 -5.50 -16.37 -4.57
CA ASN A 5 -4.49 -15.57 -5.22
C ASN A 5 -5.28 -14.61 -6.11
N ASN A 6 -5.39 -13.34 -5.70
CA ASN A 6 -5.83 -12.29 -6.63
C ASN A 6 -4.64 -11.94 -7.55
N ASP A 7 -4.16 -12.96 -8.24
CA ASP A 7 -3.24 -12.89 -9.37
C ASP A 7 -4.16 -12.97 -10.59
N ALA A 8 -4.80 -11.84 -10.93
CA ALA A 8 -5.20 -11.66 -12.31
C ALA A 8 -3.91 -11.71 -13.12
N GLU A 9 -3.68 -12.83 -13.80
CA GLU A 9 -2.63 -13.01 -14.78
C GLU A 9 -2.84 -11.92 -15.85
N VAL A 10 -2.09 -10.82 -15.76
CA VAL A 10 -2.07 -9.81 -16.81
C VAL A 10 -1.21 -10.40 -17.92
N ASP A 11 -1.88 -10.99 -18.92
CA ASP A 11 -1.27 -11.43 -20.17
C ASP A 11 -0.44 -10.28 -20.79
N PRO A 12 0.88 -10.46 -21.02
CA PRO A 12 1.76 -9.40 -21.53
C PRO A 12 1.48 -9.02 -23.00
N GLY A 13 0.50 -9.65 -23.66
CA GLY A 13 0.08 -9.33 -25.04
C GLY A 13 -1.21 -8.52 -25.18
N SER A 14 -1.97 -8.30 -24.11
CA SER A 14 -3.28 -7.64 -24.23
C SER A 14 -3.15 -6.13 -24.09
N LYS A 15 -3.44 -5.40 -25.17
CA LYS A 15 -3.67 -3.96 -25.13
C LYS A 15 -4.87 -3.70 -24.21
N THR A 16 -4.63 -3.46 -22.93
CA THR A 16 -5.69 -3.07 -21.99
C THR A 16 -6.04 -1.62 -22.25
N GLU A 17 -7.02 -1.44 -23.13
CA GLU A 17 -7.88 -0.27 -23.14
C GLU A 17 -8.46 -0.10 -21.74
N THR A 18 -8.20 1.04 -21.10
CA THR A 18 -8.69 1.39 -19.76
C THR A 18 -10.22 1.40 -19.78
N ALA A 19 -10.84 0.25 -19.52
CA ALA A 19 -12.26 0.15 -19.31
C ALA A 19 -12.59 0.92 -18.02
N ALA A 20 -13.22 2.07 -18.17
CA ALA A 20 -13.73 2.86 -17.07
C ALA A 20 -14.60 1.97 -16.16
N LYS A 21 -14.32 2.03 -14.85
CA LYS A 21 -15.05 1.35 -13.79
C LYS A 21 -16.46 1.97 -13.69
N THR A 22 -17.37 1.61 -14.58
CA THR A 22 -18.75 2.05 -14.55
C THR A 22 -19.62 0.93 -14.01
N ASN A 23 -19.85 0.95 -12.70
CA ASN A 23 -21.09 0.49 -12.09
C ASN A 23 -21.13 0.96 -10.63
N ALA A 24 -21.79 2.10 -10.43
CA ALA A 24 -22.62 2.46 -9.27
C ALA A 24 -22.79 4.00 -9.28
N GLY A 25 -23.97 4.48 -8.86
CA GLY A 25 -24.29 5.90 -8.77
C GLY A 25 -23.32 6.71 -7.89
N PRO A 26 -23.49 8.05 -7.83
CA PRO A 26 -22.55 8.91 -7.11
C PRO A 26 -22.42 8.44 -5.65
N GLU A 27 -21.20 8.07 -5.25
CA GLU A 27 -20.92 7.70 -3.87
C GLU A 27 -21.19 8.89 -2.95
N PRO A 28 -22.16 8.83 -2.04
CA PRO A 28 -22.27 9.85 -1.02
C PRO A 28 -21.17 9.57 0.00
N ALA A 29 -20.01 10.21 -0.17
CA ALA A 29 -19.01 10.31 0.89
C ALA A 29 -19.71 10.77 2.18
N GLY A 30 -19.46 10.08 3.30
CA GLY A 30 -20.11 10.40 4.58
C GLY A 30 -21.42 9.67 4.87
N ARG A 31 -21.68 8.52 4.22
CA ARG A 31 -22.80 7.62 4.59
C ARG A 31 -22.66 7.13 6.03
N ASN A 32 -23.67 7.38 6.87
CA ASN A 32 -23.71 6.85 8.23
C ASN A 32 -24.24 5.41 8.22
N LEU A 33 -23.33 4.44 8.39
CA LEU A 33 -23.66 3.01 8.34
C LEU A 33 -24.65 2.55 9.43
N LEU A 34 -24.83 3.31 10.51
CA LEU A 34 -25.78 2.97 11.58
C LEU A 34 -27.23 3.27 11.18
N THR A 35 -27.45 4.32 10.39
CA THR A 35 -28.78 4.76 9.95
C THR A 35 -29.08 4.42 8.50
N ASP A 36 -28.05 4.21 7.69
CA ASP A 36 -28.12 3.93 6.26
C ASP A 36 -27.05 2.89 5.87
N PRO A 37 -27.26 1.61 6.24
CA PRO A 37 -26.28 0.55 6.00
C PRO A 37 -26.09 0.23 4.51
N VAL A 38 -24.92 -0.34 4.20
CA VAL A 38 -24.56 -0.80 2.86
C VAL A 38 -24.90 -2.30 2.76
N TRP A 39 -26.15 -2.62 2.37
CA TRP A 39 -26.67 -4.00 2.33
C TRP A 39 -27.41 -4.36 1.04
N GLU A 40 -27.59 -3.38 0.14
CA GLU A 40 -28.27 -3.59 -1.14
C GLU A 40 -27.34 -4.20 -2.18
N ALA A 41 -27.91 -4.92 -3.13
CA ALA A 41 -27.14 -5.72 -4.09
C ALA A 41 -26.22 -4.91 -5.01
N ASP A 42 -26.62 -3.68 -5.33
CA ASP A 42 -25.85 -2.73 -6.15
C ASP A 42 -24.65 -2.13 -5.40
N THR A 43 -24.55 -2.39 -4.09
CA THR A 43 -23.42 -1.97 -3.26
C THR A 43 -22.30 -2.99 -3.16
N LEU A 44 -22.37 -4.10 -3.90
CA LEU A 44 -21.30 -5.09 -3.95
C LEU A 44 -19.95 -4.44 -4.25
N GLY A 45 -18.94 -4.76 -3.44
CA GLY A 45 -17.59 -4.27 -3.66
C GLY A 45 -17.33 -2.85 -3.14
N TRP A 46 -18.35 -2.18 -2.58
CA TRP A 46 -18.20 -0.84 -1.99
C TRP A 46 -17.31 -0.87 -0.74
N PRO A 47 -16.47 0.16 -0.52
CA PRO A 47 -15.67 0.27 0.68
C PRO A 47 -16.55 0.43 1.95
N LEU A 48 -16.09 -0.15 3.06
CA LEU A 48 -16.71 -0.01 4.38
C LEU A 48 -15.71 0.53 5.41
N PRO A 49 -15.92 1.75 5.97
CA PRO A 49 -16.91 2.76 5.55
C PRO A 49 -16.67 3.26 4.13
N VAL A 50 -17.62 4.02 3.55
CA VAL A 50 -17.48 4.59 2.20
C VAL A 50 -16.48 5.75 2.21
N GLU A 51 -15.20 5.40 2.35
CA GLU A 51 -14.07 6.31 2.52
C GLU A 51 -12.85 5.82 1.75
N THR A 52 -11.97 6.75 1.38
CA THR A 52 -10.75 6.48 0.61
C THR A 52 -9.84 5.43 1.24
N HIS A 53 -9.80 5.32 2.57
CA HIS A 53 -8.86 4.44 3.28
C HIS A 53 -9.53 3.21 3.90
N ALA A 54 -10.72 2.85 3.44
CA ALA A 54 -11.44 1.70 3.93
C ALA A 54 -10.63 0.40 3.74
N VAL A 55 -10.76 -0.49 4.71
CA VAL A 55 -10.05 -1.79 4.75
C VAL A 55 -11.03 -2.97 4.74
N SER A 56 -12.30 -2.70 4.50
CA SER A 56 -13.37 -3.67 4.40
C SER A 56 -14.24 -3.33 3.19
N VAL A 57 -15.07 -4.29 2.80
CA VAL A 57 -15.86 -4.24 1.58
C VAL A 57 -17.25 -4.81 1.82
N SER A 58 -18.25 -4.28 1.11
CA SER A 58 -19.61 -4.80 1.11
C SER A 58 -19.71 -6.08 0.28
N LEU A 59 -20.19 -7.15 0.92
CA LEU A 59 -20.63 -8.40 0.31
C LEU A 59 -22.10 -8.64 0.75
N PRO A 60 -23.06 -7.95 0.12
CA PRO A 60 -24.41 -7.77 0.67
C PRO A 60 -25.23 -9.06 0.71
N ARG A 61 -24.97 -10.02 -0.19
CA ARG A 61 -25.70 -11.30 -0.26
C ARG A 61 -24.81 -12.48 0.09
N TRP A 62 -25.41 -13.56 0.60
CA TRP A 62 -24.69 -14.82 0.85
C TRP A 62 -23.97 -15.34 -0.40
N ARG A 63 -24.59 -15.18 -1.58
CA ARG A 63 -23.96 -15.58 -2.85
C ARG A 63 -22.69 -14.77 -3.14
N ASP A 64 -22.60 -13.51 -2.71
CA ASP A 64 -21.39 -12.70 -2.86
C ASP A 64 -20.25 -13.24 -2.00
N VAL A 65 -20.55 -13.73 -0.80
CA VAL A 65 -19.56 -14.39 0.08
C VAL A 65 -19.07 -15.70 -0.54
N VAL A 66 -19.99 -16.54 -1.04
CA VAL A 66 -19.62 -17.80 -1.72
C VAL A 66 -18.76 -17.51 -2.96
N ASP A 67 -19.21 -16.60 -3.82
CA ASP A 67 -18.49 -16.22 -5.05
C ASP A 67 -17.14 -15.56 -4.74
N TYR A 68 -17.03 -14.80 -3.64
CA TYR A 68 -15.75 -14.28 -3.16
C TYR A 68 -14.80 -15.43 -2.84
N GLU A 69 -15.20 -16.37 -1.99
CA GLU A 69 -14.37 -17.53 -1.59
C GLU A 69 -14.02 -18.44 -2.77
N GLU A 70 -14.88 -18.53 -3.79
CA GLU A 70 -14.64 -19.28 -5.03
C GLU A 70 -13.78 -18.50 -6.06
N GLY A 71 -13.49 -17.22 -5.81
CA GLY A 71 -12.65 -16.40 -6.68
C GLY A 71 -13.34 -15.95 -7.96
N SER A 72 -14.67 -15.85 -7.93
CA SER A 72 -15.47 -15.41 -9.06
C SER A 72 -15.11 -14.00 -9.50
N ALA A 73 -14.83 -13.83 -10.80
CA ALA A 73 -14.54 -12.55 -11.42
C ALA A 73 -15.61 -11.49 -11.11
N ARG A 74 -16.89 -11.90 -11.02
CA ARG A 74 -18.02 -11.01 -10.69
C ARG A 74 -17.79 -10.23 -9.39
N VAL A 75 -17.20 -10.87 -8.37
CA VAL A 75 -16.96 -10.24 -7.08
C VAL A 75 -15.59 -9.59 -7.06
N THR A 76 -14.54 -10.29 -7.50
CA THR A 76 -13.17 -9.76 -7.44
C THR A 76 -12.99 -8.50 -8.29
N SER A 77 -13.67 -8.39 -9.43
CA SER A 77 -13.64 -7.18 -10.26
C SER A 77 -14.48 -6.03 -9.71
N ALA A 78 -15.44 -6.32 -8.84
CA ALA A 78 -16.30 -5.31 -8.21
C ALA A 78 -15.65 -4.72 -6.94
N MET A 79 -14.71 -5.43 -6.32
CA MET A 79 -14.04 -4.97 -5.10
C MET A 79 -13.23 -3.69 -5.34
N ARG A 80 -13.48 -2.69 -4.49
CA ARG A 80 -12.78 -1.39 -4.53
C ARG A 80 -11.85 -1.18 -3.34
N ALA A 81 -12.08 -1.95 -2.29
CA ALA A 81 -11.24 -2.02 -1.10
C ALA A 81 -11.25 -3.46 -0.59
N GLY A 82 -10.43 -3.73 0.41
CA GLY A 82 -10.40 -5.00 1.10
C GLY A 82 -9.36 -4.98 2.19
N TYR A 83 -9.29 -6.09 2.92
CA TYR A 83 -8.31 -6.21 3.99
C TYR A 83 -6.89 -6.17 3.39
N PRO A 84 -5.97 -5.32 3.87
CA PRO A 84 -4.69 -5.07 3.21
C PRO A 84 -3.89 -6.32 2.88
N ARG A 85 -3.92 -7.38 3.71
CA ARG A 85 -3.21 -8.63 3.39
C ARG A 85 -3.72 -9.35 2.14
N PHE A 86 -4.97 -9.17 1.76
CA PHE A 86 -5.61 -9.89 0.65
C PHE A 86 -5.86 -9.01 -0.57
N PHE A 87 -6.02 -7.70 -0.34
CA PHE A 87 -6.31 -6.72 -1.37
C PHE A 87 -5.32 -5.57 -1.24
N ILE A 88 -4.50 -5.36 -2.28
CA ILE A 88 -3.58 -4.22 -2.30
C ILE A 88 -4.43 -2.98 -2.58
N HIS A 89 -4.36 -2.01 -1.68
CA HIS A 89 -5.14 -0.79 -1.83
C HIS A 89 -4.71 -0.02 -3.09
N PRO A 90 -5.61 0.61 -3.87
CA PRO A 90 -5.25 1.28 -5.13
C PRO A 90 -4.15 2.33 -4.99
N LEU A 91 -4.14 3.10 -3.90
CA LEU A 91 -3.04 4.04 -3.59
C LEU A 91 -1.69 3.34 -3.37
N VAL A 92 -1.68 2.14 -2.80
CA VAL A 92 -0.46 1.36 -2.62
C VAL A 92 0.01 0.79 -3.95
N GLU A 93 -0.90 0.32 -4.80
CA GLU A 93 -0.58 -0.09 -6.18
C GLU A 93 -0.01 1.08 -7.00
N GLU A 94 -0.61 2.27 -6.89
CA GLU A 94 -0.11 3.47 -7.54
C GLU A 94 1.32 3.82 -7.07
N LEU A 95 1.57 3.73 -5.76
CA LEU A 95 2.90 3.94 -5.20
C LEU A 95 3.93 2.91 -5.69
N PHE A 96 3.54 1.64 -5.81
CA PHE A 96 4.40 0.61 -6.39
C PHE A 96 4.71 0.91 -7.85
N GLY A 97 3.71 1.29 -8.64
CA GLY A 97 3.91 1.70 -10.03
C GLY A 97 4.81 2.93 -10.17
N LEU A 98 4.74 3.86 -9.22
CA LEU A 98 5.68 4.98 -9.16
C LEU A 98 7.11 4.49 -8.87
N ALA A 99 7.30 3.66 -7.86
CA ALA A 99 8.61 3.10 -7.51
C ALA A 99 9.23 2.27 -8.64
N GLU A 100 8.41 1.47 -9.33
CA GLU A 100 8.82 0.70 -10.50
C GLU A 100 9.33 1.63 -11.61
N LYS A 101 8.58 2.68 -11.94
CA LYS A 101 9.00 3.66 -12.96
C LYS A 101 10.30 4.39 -12.60
N THR A 102 10.56 4.62 -11.32
CA THR A 102 11.73 5.39 -10.89
C THR A 102 12.97 4.54 -10.62
N LEU A 103 12.81 3.28 -10.16
CA LEU A 103 13.90 2.46 -9.61
C LEU A 103 14.12 1.12 -10.32
N ALA A 104 13.09 0.57 -10.96
CA ALA A 104 13.20 -0.74 -11.60
C ALA A 104 13.99 -0.64 -12.91
N ARG A 105 14.81 -1.66 -13.17
CA ARG A 105 15.49 -1.84 -14.45
C ARG A 105 14.61 -2.69 -15.39
N GLU A 106 15.03 -2.81 -16.64
CA GLU A 106 14.37 -3.72 -17.59
C GLU A 106 14.31 -5.15 -17.03
N GLY A 107 13.11 -5.74 -17.00
CA GLY A 107 12.86 -7.06 -16.44
C GLY A 107 12.77 -7.12 -14.91
N GLU A 108 12.79 -5.99 -14.21
CA GLU A 108 12.59 -5.92 -12.76
C GLU A 108 11.19 -5.39 -12.39
N GLY A 109 10.66 -5.89 -11.28
CA GLY A 109 9.54 -5.30 -10.55
C GLY A 109 10.02 -4.64 -9.25
N CYS A 110 9.13 -3.89 -8.60
CA CYS A 110 9.48 -3.17 -7.37
C CYS A 110 8.30 -3.12 -6.38
N LEU A 111 8.54 -3.48 -5.13
CA LEU A 111 7.57 -3.31 -4.04
C LEU A 111 8.14 -2.42 -2.94
N VAL A 112 7.32 -1.52 -2.43
CA VAL A 112 7.71 -0.54 -1.41
C VAL A 112 7.30 -1.00 -0.02
N PHE A 113 8.21 -0.82 0.95
CA PHE A 113 8.04 -1.21 2.34
C PHE A 113 8.15 0.01 3.27
N PRO A 114 7.51 -0.03 4.45
CA PRO A 114 7.44 1.11 5.37
C PRO A 114 8.79 1.51 5.98
N SER A 115 9.81 0.67 5.89
CA SER A 115 11.16 0.94 6.38
C SER A 115 12.20 0.05 5.71
N ARG A 116 13.48 0.44 5.84
CA ARG A 116 14.63 -0.39 5.43
C ARG A 116 14.65 -1.75 6.12
N ALA A 117 14.27 -1.81 7.40
CA ALA A 117 14.22 -3.05 8.15
C ALA A 117 13.19 -4.04 7.58
N ALA A 118 12.00 -3.53 7.22
CA ALA A 118 10.95 -4.32 6.58
C ALA A 118 11.38 -4.80 5.18
N ALA A 119 11.93 -3.90 4.36
CA ALA A 119 12.48 -4.25 3.04
C ALA A 119 13.56 -5.35 3.14
N ARG A 120 14.45 -5.26 4.13
CA ARG A 120 15.50 -6.27 4.37
C ARG A 120 14.92 -7.62 4.77
N ARG A 121 13.87 -7.64 5.60
CA ARG A 121 13.17 -8.89 5.94
C ARG A 121 12.50 -9.52 4.72
N ALA A 122 11.91 -8.70 3.85
CA ALA A 122 11.32 -9.18 2.60
C ALA A 122 12.35 -9.74 1.63
N ALA A 123 13.48 -9.04 1.45
CA ALA A 123 14.58 -9.53 0.64
C ALA A 123 15.14 -10.86 1.20
N ALA A 124 15.44 -10.91 2.50
CA ALA A 124 15.92 -12.12 3.15
C ALA A 124 14.93 -13.29 3.08
N TYR A 125 13.62 -13.01 3.11
CA TYR A 125 12.59 -14.03 2.94
C TYR A 125 12.62 -14.65 1.53
N ALA A 126 12.80 -13.81 0.51
CA ALA A 126 12.85 -14.22 -0.89
C ALA A 126 14.18 -14.94 -1.20
N GLU A 127 15.31 -14.42 -0.72
CA GLU A 127 16.64 -15.04 -0.88
C GLU A 127 16.70 -16.45 -0.30
N LYS A 128 16.11 -16.66 0.89
CA LYS A 128 16.00 -18.01 1.50
C LYS A 128 15.20 -19.00 0.65
N ARG A 129 14.45 -18.52 -0.34
CA ARG A 129 13.64 -19.32 -1.27
C ARG A 129 14.18 -19.29 -2.70
N GLY A 130 15.43 -18.86 -2.88
CA GLY A 130 16.14 -18.91 -4.15
C GLY A 130 16.05 -17.65 -4.99
N ALA A 131 15.47 -16.56 -4.49
CA ALA A 131 15.53 -15.29 -5.20
C ALA A 131 16.94 -14.72 -5.16
N GLU A 132 17.36 -14.14 -6.28
CA GLU A 132 18.68 -13.53 -6.43
C GLU A 132 18.58 -12.14 -7.07
N ARG A 133 19.66 -11.37 -6.98
CA ARG A 133 19.77 -10.02 -7.57
C ARG A 133 18.75 -9.01 -7.02
N LEU A 134 18.30 -9.17 -5.78
CA LEU A 134 17.45 -8.18 -5.12
C LEU A 134 18.26 -6.92 -4.77
N ARG A 135 17.63 -5.76 -4.89
CA ARG A 135 18.23 -4.46 -4.52
C ARG A 135 17.29 -3.71 -3.58
N LEU A 136 17.87 -3.11 -2.54
CA LEU A 136 17.14 -2.26 -1.62
C LEU A 136 17.47 -0.82 -1.94
N GLU A 137 16.49 -0.08 -2.43
CA GLU A 137 16.65 1.31 -2.82
C GLU A 137 15.83 2.20 -1.87
N PRO A 138 16.41 3.27 -1.30
CA PRO A 138 15.63 4.29 -0.60
C PRO A 138 14.51 4.81 -1.50
N PHE A 139 13.33 5.04 -0.93
CA PHE A 139 12.19 5.55 -1.68
C PHE A 139 11.37 6.52 -0.83
N GLY A 140 10.85 7.57 -1.45
CA GLY A 140 10.19 8.67 -0.76
C GLY A 140 11.17 9.70 -0.20
N PHE A 141 10.62 10.70 0.48
CA PHE A 141 11.36 11.88 0.91
C PHE A 141 11.96 11.64 2.29
N GLY A 142 13.29 11.58 2.38
CA GLY A 142 14.01 11.20 3.59
C GLY A 142 13.74 12.10 4.78
N GLY A 143 13.20 11.52 5.86
CA GLY A 143 13.52 11.91 7.23
C GLY A 143 14.58 10.96 7.80
N PRO A 144 15.36 11.36 8.82
CA PRO A 144 16.40 10.52 9.41
C PRO A 144 15.82 9.16 9.83
N GLU A 145 16.59 8.08 9.63
CA GLU A 145 16.19 6.71 10.00
C GLU A 145 15.55 6.67 11.41
N PRO A 146 14.50 5.86 11.62
CA PRO A 146 14.01 5.63 12.96
C PRO A 146 15.17 5.11 13.82
N ARG A 147 15.37 5.75 14.97
CA ARG A 147 16.41 5.41 15.96
C ARG A 147 16.44 3.89 16.15
N PRO A 148 17.63 3.24 16.16
CA PRO A 148 17.72 1.80 16.32
C PRO A 148 16.92 1.36 17.54
N GLU A 149 16.06 0.35 17.34
CA GLU A 149 15.30 -0.31 18.39
C GLU A 149 16.28 -0.63 19.53
N THR A 150 16.13 0.05 20.67
CA THR A 150 16.84 -0.33 21.88
C THR A 150 16.41 -1.76 22.19
N LYS A 151 17.38 -2.67 22.27
CA LYS A 151 17.15 -4.04 22.74
C LYS A 151 16.27 -4.00 24.00
N PRO A 152 15.37 -4.98 24.20
CA PRO A 152 14.67 -5.08 25.47
C PRO A 152 15.73 -5.17 26.57
N ASP A 153 15.64 -4.28 27.55
CA ASP A 153 16.45 -4.41 28.76
C ASP A 153 16.10 -5.76 29.40
N ASP A 154 17.10 -6.63 29.47
CA ASP A 154 17.04 -7.83 30.29
C ASP A 154 16.98 -7.37 31.76
N GLY A 155 15.77 -7.39 32.33
CA GLY A 155 15.57 -7.30 33.78
C GLY A 155 14.78 -6.09 34.24
N ALA A 156 13.46 -6.17 34.17
CA ALA A 156 12.58 -5.43 35.06
C ALA A 156 11.47 -6.38 35.54
N GLU A 157 11.62 -6.82 36.80
CA GLU A 157 10.61 -7.52 37.59
C GLU A 157 9.26 -6.81 37.51
N ALA A 158 8.20 -7.58 37.30
CA ALA A 158 6.83 -7.10 37.37
C ALA A 158 6.47 -6.76 38.83
N PRO A 159 5.86 -5.60 39.10
CA PRO A 159 4.96 -5.47 40.22
C PRO A 159 3.52 -5.66 39.73
N ASP A 160 2.90 -6.70 40.26
CA ASP A 160 1.46 -6.86 40.37
C ASP A 160 0.88 -5.69 41.19
N THR A 161 -0.13 -5.01 40.65
CA THR A 161 -1.32 -4.55 41.38
C THR A 161 -2.25 -3.78 40.44
N GLY A 162 -3.50 -4.24 40.38
CA GLY A 162 -4.53 -3.66 39.54
C GLY A 162 -4.99 -2.27 40.02
N THR A 163 -5.24 -1.39 39.06
CA THR A 163 -6.32 -0.38 39.13
C THR A 163 -6.63 0.08 37.71
N VAL A 164 -7.88 -0.07 37.29
CA VAL A 164 -8.42 0.53 36.05
C VAL A 164 -8.77 1.98 36.35
N PRO A 165 -8.37 2.95 35.51
CA PRO A 165 -9.19 4.13 35.30
C PRO A 165 -9.55 4.31 33.83
N GLU A 166 -10.86 4.41 33.62
CA GLU A 166 -11.50 4.93 32.43
C GLU A 166 -11.19 6.43 32.27
N ASN A 167 -10.69 6.83 31.09
CA ASN A 167 -10.92 8.11 30.39
C ASN A 167 -9.78 8.36 29.40
N GLY A 168 -9.97 7.89 28.16
CA GLY A 168 -9.05 8.09 27.06
C GLY A 168 -9.19 9.47 26.43
N THR A 169 -8.59 10.49 27.03
CA THR A 169 -8.31 11.75 26.34
C THR A 169 -7.05 11.53 25.50
N ALA A 170 -7.23 11.31 24.19
CA ALA A 170 -6.12 11.19 23.25
C ALA A 170 -5.36 12.52 23.19
N ALA A 171 -4.23 12.60 23.87
CA ALA A 171 -3.32 13.74 23.82
C ALA A 171 -2.70 13.84 22.43
N ALA A 172 -2.98 14.94 21.75
CA ALA A 172 -2.28 15.38 20.56
C ALA A 172 -0.81 15.64 20.91
N ALA A 173 0.10 14.87 20.31
CA ALA A 173 1.52 15.17 20.29
C ALA A 173 1.84 15.96 19.02
N GLY A 174 1.97 17.28 19.17
CA GLY A 174 2.52 18.16 18.16
C GLY A 174 4.06 18.10 18.14
N ALA A 175 4.62 18.03 16.94
CA ALA A 175 5.82 18.75 16.50
C ALA A 175 6.09 18.36 15.04
N VAL A 176 5.84 19.28 14.11
CA VAL A 176 6.29 19.14 12.72
C VAL A 176 7.81 19.37 12.73
N SER A 177 8.55 18.34 12.33
CA SER A 177 9.93 18.45 11.84
C SER A 177 9.94 17.73 10.50
N GLY A 178 10.34 18.45 9.45
CA GLY A 178 10.25 18.05 8.05
C GLY A 178 11.19 16.89 7.70
N GLY A 179 10.83 15.69 8.13
CA GLY A 179 11.36 14.43 7.64
C GLY A 179 10.21 13.60 7.09
N GLY A 180 10.19 13.39 5.78
CA GLY A 180 9.23 12.48 5.17
C GLY A 180 9.49 11.02 5.61
N PRO A 181 8.61 10.08 5.23
CA PRO A 181 8.83 8.68 5.57
C PRO A 181 10.04 8.12 4.82
N ALA A 182 10.99 7.55 5.55
CA ALA A 182 12.07 6.74 4.99
C ALA A 182 11.53 5.38 4.52
N LEU A 183 10.86 5.34 3.37
CA LEU A 183 10.43 4.09 2.75
C LEU A 183 11.63 3.43 2.07
N THR A 184 11.51 2.14 1.80
CA THR A 184 12.53 1.41 1.04
C THR A 184 11.84 0.48 0.06
N ALA A 185 12.25 0.56 -1.18
CA ALA A 185 11.74 -0.28 -2.25
C ALA A 185 12.68 -1.48 -2.43
N VAL A 186 12.10 -2.66 -2.60
CA VAL A 186 12.83 -3.87 -2.98
C VAL A 186 12.61 -4.06 -4.48
N CYS A 187 13.66 -3.85 -5.26
CA CYS A 187 13.69 -4.18 -6.68
C CYS A 187 14.13 -5.64 -6.85
N PHE A 188 13.49 -6.38 -7.73
CA PHE A 188 13.74 -7.80 -7.95
C PHE A 188 13.44 -8.18 -9.41
N PRO A 189 14.09 -9.20 -9.97
CA PRO A 189 13.67 -9.79 -11.24
C PRO A 189 12.17 -10.16 -11.21
N GLU A 190 11.42 -9.82 -12.26
CA GLU A 190 9.95 -9.92 -12.29
C GLU A 190 9.42 -11.34 -11.98
N GLU A 191 10.20 -12.37 -12.30
CA GLU A 191 9.93 -13.77 -11.94
C GLU A 191 9.75 -14.01 -10.42
N PHE A 192 10.32 -13.16 -9.57
CA PHE A 192 10.19 -13.24 -8.12
C PHE A 192 9.05 -12.39 -7.54
N ARG A 193 8.25 -11.70 -8.37
CA ARG A 193 7.15 -10.83 -7.89
C ARG A 193 6.23 -11.56 -6.92
N LYS A 194 5.79 -12.76 -7.28
CA LYS A 194 4.90 -13.57 -6.44
C LYS A 194 5.52 -13.84 -5.07
N LEU A 195 6.79 -14.19 -5.04
CA LEU A 195 7.52 -14.53 -3.83
C LEU A 195 7.69 -13.33 -2.89
N VAL A 196 8.03 -12.15 -3.43
CA VAL A 196 8.15 -10.93 -2.62
C VAL A 196 6.76 -10.45 -2.15
N ARG A 197 5.72 -10.60 -2.99
CA ARG A 197 4.32 -10.33 -2.63
C ARG A 197 3.82 -11.25 -1.52
N GLU A 198 4.25 -12.51 -1.47
CA GLU A 198 3.92 -13.42 -0.37
C GLU A 198 4.48 -12.91 0.97
N CYS A 199 5.72 -12.40 0.98
CA CYS A 199 6.26 -11.77 2.19
C CYS A 199 5.41 -10.58 2.62
N TRP A 200 5.05 -9.71 1.67
CA TRP A 200 4.15 -8.59 1.92
C TRP A 200 2.81 -9.05 2.53
N ARG A 201 2.21 -10.12 1.98
CA ARG A 201 0.93 -10.69 2.44
C ARG A 201 1.02 -11.32 3.83
N TYR A 202 2.07 -12.09 4.12
CA TYR A 202 2.12 -12.95 5.31
C TYR A 202 2.97 -12.41 6.46
N CYS A 203 3.95 -11.54 6.20
CA CYS A 203 4.81 -10.99 7.24
C CYS A 203 4.25 -9.73 7.91
N GLY A 204 3.17 -9.14 7.35
CA GLY A 204 2.37 -8.11 8.01
C GLY A 204 2.96 -6.69 7.96
N GLU A 205 4.08 -6.50 7.29
CA GLU A 205 4.77 -5.21 7.18
C GLU A 205 4.37 -4.46 5.90
N THR A 206 3.06 -4.25 5.75
CA THR A 206 2.45 -3.61 4.58
C THR A 206 2.40 -2.09 4.72
N LEU A 207 2.33 -1.38 3.60
CA LEU A 207 2.05 0.06 3.60
C LEU A 207 0.58 0.33 3.90
N SER A 208 0.32 1.38 4.69
CA SER A 208 -1.04 1.90 4.83
C SER A 208 -1.40 2.77 3.63
N SER A 209 -2.69 2.81 3.28
CA SER A 209 -3.20 3.68 2.21
C SER A 209 -2.95 5.16 2.48
N ARG A 210 -2.98 5.59 3.75
CA ARG A 210 -2.64 6.96 4.18
C ARG A 210 -1.16 7.30 3.96
N LEU A 211 -0.27 6.35 4.26
CA LEU A 211 1.16 6.54 4.02
C LEU A 211 1.45 6.65 2.52
N ALA A 212 0.81 5.80 1.72
CA ALA A 212 0.91 5.86 0.26
C ALA A 212 0.36 7.19 -0.29
N GLU A 213 -0.83 7.62 0.16
CA GLU A 213 -1.42 8.90 -0.23
C GLU A 213 -0.49 10.07 0.06
N ARG A 214 0.09 10.12 1.26
CA ARG A 214 1.00 11.20 1.68
C ARG A 214 2.20 11.30 0.75
N VAL A 215 2.84 10.17 0.42
CA VAL A 215 4.02 10.17 -0.46
C VAL A 215 3.66 10.51 -1.89
N LEU A 216 2.52 10.01 -2.39
CA LEU A 216 2.02 10.36 -3.73
C LEU A 216 1.68 11.86 -3.84
N ALA A 217 1.06 12.43 -2.81
CA ALA A 217 0.72 13.85 -2.78
C ALA A 217 1.97 14.73 -2.84
N GLU A 218 3.03 14.35 -2.10
CA GLU A 218 4.30 15.06 -2.10
C GLU A 218 5.00 14.97 -3.46
N TYR A 219 5.03 13.78 -4.08
CA TYR A 219 5.57 13.59 -5.43
C TYR A 219 4.83 14.46 -6.47
N ARG A 220 3.49 14.43 -6.47
CA ARG A 220 2.65 15.25 -7.36
C ARG A 220 2.87 16.75 -7.14
N SER A 221 3.16 17.18 -5.92
CA SER A 221 3.47 18.59 -5.62
C SER A 221 4.79 19.00 -6.26
N LEU A 222 5.80 18.15 -6.20
CA LEU A 222 7.12 18.42 -6.79
C LEU A 222 7.08 18.42 -8.32
N GLU A 223 6.35 17.49 -8.94
CA GLU A 223 6.13 17.49 -10.39
C GLU A 223 5.51 18.81 -10.86
N LYS A 224 4.52 19.33 -10.11
CA LYS A 224 3.92 20.63 -10.41
C LYS A 224 4.93 21.76 -10.29
N THR A 225 5.70 21.82 -9.20
CA THR A 225 6.73 22.87 -9.01
C THR A 225 7.76 22.85 -10.14
N ASN A 226 8.23 21.66 -10.54
CA ASN A 226 9.20 21.51 -11.63
C ASN A 226 8.60 21.86 -12.99
N ALA A 227 7.33 21.53 -13.26
CA ALA A 227 6.65 21.94 -14.49
C ALA A 227 6.50 23.47 -14.58
N HIS A 228 6.29 24.17 -13.46
CA HIS A 228 6.23 25.64 -13.43
C HIS A 228 7.63 26.26 -13.58
N ALA A 229 8.69 25.62 -13.05
CA ALA A 229 10.07 26.08 -13.23
C ALA A 229 10.60 25.82 -14.66
N GLY A 230 10.23 24.70 -15.28
CA GLY A 230 10.62 24.32 -16.64
C GLY A 230 9.99 25.15 -17.76
N ALA A 231 8.97 25.97 -17.46
CA ALA A 231 8.48 27.00 -18.39
C ALA A 231 9.48 28.15 -18.61
N GLY A 232 10.58 28.18 -17.83
CA GLY A 232 11.72 29.08 -17.97
C GLY A 232 13.02 28.38 -18.35
N GLY A 233 13.01 27.48 -19.34
CA GLY A 233 14.22 27.05 -20.06
C GLY A 233 14.91 25.77 -19.58
N GLY A 234 15.16 24.87 -20.53
CA GLY A 234 16.11 23.74 -20.42
C GLY A 234 15.49 22.44 -19.92
N GLY A 235 15.23 21.50 -20.84
CA GLY A 235 14.64 20.19 -20.53
C GLY A 235 15.53 19.34 -19.62
N GLY A 236 15.10 19.18 -18.36
CA GLY A 236 15.55 18.12 -17.46
C GLY A 236 14.58 16.96 -17.52
N THR A 237 15.11 15.74 -17.65
CA THR A 237 14.30 14.51 -17.80
C THR A 237 14.09 13.88 -16.42
N LEU A 238 13.09 13.01 -16.25
CA LEU A 238 12.74 12.30 -15.00
C LEU A 238 13.91 11.65 -14.23
N LYS A 239 15.07 11.42 -14.88
CA LYS A 239 16.32 10.99 -14.23
C LYS A 239 16.93 12.04 -13.30
N ASP A 240 16.75 13.33 -13.59
CA ASP A 240 17.33 14.42 -12.80
C ASP A 240 16.69 14.54 -11.40
N ILE A 241 15.54 13.87 -11.17
CA ILE A 241 14.91 13.80 -9.84
C ILE A 241 15.67 12.83 -8.92
N ALA A 242 16.33 11.80 -9.48
CA ALA A 242 17.13 10.86 -8.69
C ALA A 242 18.53 11.41 -8.38
N ASP A 243 19.09 12.29 -9.23
CA ASP A 243 20.44 12.84 -9.07
C ASP A 243 20.50 14.14 -8.23
N VAL A 244 19.35 14.70 -7.83
CA VAL A 244 19.24 15.79 -6.84
C VAL A 244 18.92 15.25 -5.42
N LEU A 245 18.84 13.91 -5.26
CA LEU A 245 18.63 13.17 -4.01
C LEU A 245 19.87 12.36 -3.62
#